data_AF-A0A8S3ZCI1-F1
#
_entry.id   AF-A0A8S3ZCI1-F1
#
_cell.length_a   1.000
_cell.length_b   1.000
_cell.length_c   1.000
_cell.angle_alpha   90.00
_cell.angle_beta   90.00
_cell.angle_gamma   90.00
#
_symmetry.space_group_name_H-M   'P 1'
#
loop_
_entity.id
_entity.type
_entity.pdbx_description
1 polymer ?
#
loop_
_entity_poly.entity_id
_entity_poly.type
_entity_poly.pdbx_seq_one_letter_code
_entity_poly.pdbx_strand_id
1 'polypeptide(L)'
;QRARLEERKNRKLLIEEEEMKARAYEKKRRAQEISLDRSLKYQMRIFDEEPQVCEEIFREEEEEEEDKLPELTPDMQMLIDRALRPGNPNEVLSEDFRLQITRRDIVTLSGLNWLNDEVINFYMNLLMRSGEKGERAKLYAFNTFLYSKDEVFSSRRCIVMWLFAVLIMCHPNSDVAFIGACVADMVKKVITYYDSMGAQNNQCLYAVLQYLQDESKAKNNTTFKRNEWQLVNAEENPQQMNGGDCGMFMCMYAEYITRGKEITFTQEHMPYFRRRMVYEIISKKLLQ
;
A
#
# COMPACT_ATOMS: atom_id res chain seq x y z
N GLN A 1 -49.29 -14.07 -40.24
CA GLN A 1 -49.72 -13.94 -38.82
C GLN A 1 -49.20 -15.07 -37.93
N ARG A 2 -49.18 -16.35 -38.38
CA ARG A 2 -48.63 -17.48 -37.58
C ARG A 2 -47.13 -17.36 -37.24
N ALA A 3 -46.28 -16.99 -38.19
CA ALA A 3 -44.82 -16.85 -37.95
C ALA A 3 -44.46 -15.82 -36.84
N ARG A 4 -45.15 -14.68 -36.78
CA ARG A 4 -44.95 -13.67 -35.72
C ARG A 4 -45.44 -14.14 -34.34
N LEU A 5 -46.40 -15.06 -34.30
CA LEU A 5 -46.89 -15.65 -33.05
C LEU A 5 -45.90 -16.68 -32.50
N GLU A 6 -45.27 -17.43 -33.41
CA GLU A 6 -44.28 -18.46 -33.12
C GLU A 6 -42.95 -17.85 -32.66
N GLU A 7 -42.51 -16.77 -33.30
CA GLU A 7 -41.35 -15.97 -32.89
C GLU A 7 -41.54 -15.33 -31.50
N ARG A 8 -42.77 -14.84 -31.20
CA ARG A 8 -43.12 -14.36 -29.85
C ARG A 8 -43.10 -15.47 -28.80
N LYS A 9 -43.49 -16.70 -29.15
CA LYS A 9 -43.43 -17.85 -28.24
C LYS A 9 -41.99 -18.27 -27.97
N ASN A 10 -41.15 -18.35 -29.01
CA ASN A 10 -39.74 -18.69 -28.87
C ASN A 10 -38.97 -17.64 -28.06
N ARG A 11 -39.27 -16.36 -28.24
CA ARG A 11 -38.64 -15.28 -27.45
C ARG A 11 -39.03 -15.34 -25.97
N LYS A 12 -40.27 -15.74 -25.65
CA LYS A 12 -40.71 -15.96 -24.26
C LYS A 12 -40.00 -17.14 -23.61
N LEU A 13 -39.88 -18.26 -24.33
CA LEU A 13 -39.14 -19.43 -23.86
C LEU A 13 -37.67 -19.12 -23.58
N LEU A 14 -37.01 -18.35 -24.45
CA LEU A 14 -35.62 -17.95 -24.26
C LEU A 14 -35.44 -17.06 -23.00
N ILE A 15 -36.39 -16.16 -22.75
CA ILE A 15 -36.38 -15.31 -21.55
C ILE A 15 -36.57 -16.15 -20.28
N GLU A 16 -37.52 -17.10 -20.30
CA GLU A 16 -37.74 -18.00 -19.17
C GLU A 16 -36.51 -18.90 -18.88
N GLU A 17 -35.81 -19.36 -19.92
CA GLU A 17 -34.59 -20.16 -19.76
C GLU A 17 -33.44 -19.34 -19.16
N GLU A 18 -33.25 -18.10 -19.63
CA GLU A 18 -32.22 -17.20 -19.09
C GLU A 18 -32.54 -16.75 -17.65
N GLU A 19 -33.81 -16.51 -17.32
CA GLU A 19 -34.23 -16.23 -15.94
C GLU A 19 -33.98 -17.42 -15.00
N MET A 20 -34.20 -18.66 -15.48
CA MET A 20 -33.89 -19.88 -14.73
C MET A 20 -32.38 -20.03 -14.48
N LYS A 21 -31.55 -19.76 -15.49
CA LYS A 21 -30.08 -19.78 -15.34
C LYS A 21 -29.61 -18.70 -14.38
N ALA A 22 -30.15 -17.49 -14.46
CA ALA A 22 -29.81 -16.39 -13.55
C ALA A 22 -30.13 -16.75 -12.09
N ARG A 23 -31.32 -17.31 -11.82
CA ARG A 23 -31.71 -17.77 -10.47
C ARG A 23 -30.82 -18.88 -9.95
N ALA A 24 -30.41 -19.83 -10.80
CA ALA A 24 -29.48 -20.89 -10.41
C ALA A 24 -28.09 -20.33 -10.06
N TYR A 25 -27.60 -19.35 -10.83
CA TYR A 25 -26.33 -18.68 -10.58
C TYR A 25 -26.34 -17.87 -9.28
N GLU A 26 -27.44 -17.15 -9.01
CA GLU A 26 -27.63 -16.38 -7.78
C GLU A 26 -27.69 -17.29 -6.55
N LYS A 27 -28.37 -18.45 -6.66
CA LYS A 27 -28.41 -19.45 -5.59
C LYS A 27 -27.03 -20.06 -5.32
N LYS A 28 -26.23 -20.29 -6.36
CA LYS A 28 -24.84 -20.78 -6.23
C LYS A 28 -23.93 -19.73 -5.59
N ARG A 29 -24.06 -18.45 -5.98
CA ARG A 29 -23.35 -17.32 -5.35
C ARG A 29 -23.69 -17.20 -3.87
N ARG A 30 -24.98 -17.20 -3.51
CA ARG A 30 -25.41 -17.17 -2.10
C ARG A 30 -24.86 -18.35 -1.29
N ALA A 31 -24.81 -19.55 -1.88
CA ALA A 31 -24.24 -20.71 -1.19
C ALA A 31 -22.73 -20.56 -0.95
N GLN A 32 -21.98 -19.96 -1.90
CA GLN A 32 -20.56 -19.65 -1.73
C GLN A 32 -20.35 -18.54 -0.70
N GLU A 33 -21.15 -17.48 -0.72
CA GLU A 33 -21.10 -16.39 0.27
C GLU A 33 -21.36 -16.92 1.69
N ILE A 34 -22.38 -17.76 1.87
CA ILE A 34 -22.68 -18.39 3.17
C ILE A 34 -21.54 -19.32 3.62
N SER A 35 -20.91 -20.06 2.69
CA SER A 35 -19.77 -20.93 3.01
C SER A 35 -18.52 -20.14 3.41
N LEU A 36 -18.30 -18.99 2.76
CA LEU A 36 -17.18 -18.10 3.05
C LEU A 36 -17.39 -17.38 4.38
N ASP A 37 -18.60 -16.84 4.62
CA ASP A 37 -18.99 -16.23 5.90
C ASP A 37 -18.85 -17.23 7.07
N ARG A 38 -19.19 -18.50 6.85
CA ARG A 38 -19.04 -19.56 7.86
C ARG A 38 -17.57 -19.90 8.14
N SER A 39 -16.71 -19.90 7.12
CA SER A 39 -15.26 -20.10 7.29
C SER A 39 -14.59 -18.91 7.97
N LEU A 40 -14.98 -17.69 7.59
CA LEU A 40 -14.53 -16.44 8.21
C LEU A 40 -14.94 -16.40 9.68
N LYS A 41 -16.21 -16.69 10.01
CA LYS A 41 -16.68 -16.78 11.41
C LYS A 41 -15.98 -17.87 12.22
N TYR A 42 -15.59 -18.98 11.59
CA TYR A 42 -14.84 -20.03 12.26
C TYR A 42 -13.39 -19.61 12.54
N GLN A 43 -12.75 -18.90 11.59
CA GLN A 43 -11.44 -18.28 11.83
C GLN A 43 -11.52 -17.17 12.88
N MET A 44 -12.57 -16.33 12.84
CA MET A 44 -12.79 -15.25 13.80
C MET A 44 -13.09 -15.76 15.22
N ARG A 45 -13.73 -16.93 15.39
CA ARG A 45 -13.94 -17.57 16.70
C ARG A 45 -12.67 -18.09 17.37
N ILE A 46 -11.55 -18.20 16.64
CA ILE A 46 -10.24 -18.46 17.25
C ILE A 46 -9.68 -17.17 17.90
N PHE A 47 -10.29 -16.00 17.62
CA PHE A 47 -9.85 -14.66 18.00
C PHE A 47 -10.91 -13.90 18.81
N ASP A 48 -11.45 -14.51 19.86
CA ASP A 48 -12.41 -13.84 20.78
C ASP A 48 -11.80 -12.69 21.60
N GLU A 49 -10.54 -12.29 21.36
CA GLU A 49 -9.96 -11.06 21.90
C GLU A 49 -10.05 -9.95 20.85
N GLU A 50 -11.02 -9.04 21.05
CA GLU A 50 -11.05 -7.76 20.37
C GLU A 50 -9.70 -7.04 20.58
N PRO A 51 -9.06 -6.54 19.52
CA PRO A 51 -7.80 -5.82 19.67
C PRO A 51 -8.02 -4.62 20.58
N GLN A 52 -7.26 -4.55 21.67
CA GLN A 52 -7.35 -3.45 22.62
C GLN A 52 -6.91 -2.14 21.96
N VAL A 53 -7.77 -1.13 22.04
CA VAL A 53 -7.45 0.26 21.71
C VAL A 53 -6.37 0.74 22.67
N CYS A 54 -5.18 1.06 22.17
CA CYS A 54 -4.16 1.75 22.95
C CYS A 54 -4.22 3.24 22.64
N GLU A 55 -4.66 4.05 23.61
CA GLU A 55 -4.69 5.52 23.52
C GLU A 55 -3.32 6.19 23.75
N GLU A 56 -2.23 5.44 23.88
CA GLU A 56 -0.93 6.02 24.23
C GLU A 56 0.20 5.41 23.39
N ILE A 57 0.41 5.92 22.18
CA ILE A 57 1.71 5.83 21.52
C ILE A 57 2.57 6.96 22.10
N PHE A 58 3.29 6.64 23.17
CA PHE A 58 4.44 7.35 23.77
C PHE A 58 4.68 8.79 23.30
N ARG A 59 4.20 9.74 24.12
CA ARG A 59 4.56 11.15 24.07
C ARG A 59 5.79 11.37 24.97
N GLU A 60 6.95 11.54 24.35
CA GLU A 60 8.07 12.28 24.95
C GLU A 60 8.16 13.58 24.14
N GLU A 61 7.81 14.70 24.76
CA GLU A 61 7.90 16.04 24.16
C GLU A 61 9.39 16.41 24.01
N GLU A 62 10.03 15.94 22.94
CA GLU A 62 11.28 16.53 22.44
C GLU A 62 10.93 17.84 21.74
N GLU A 63 11.71 18.90 22.02
CA GLU A 63 11.51 20.22 21.42
C GLU A 63 11.46 20.11 19.88
N GLU A 64 10.29 20.38 19.30
CA GLU A 64 10.03 20.29 17.86
C GLU A 64 10.90 21.33 17.11
N GLU A 65 12.04 20.91 16.56
CA GLU A 65 12.64 21.65 15.46
C GLU A 65 11.68 21.58 14.28
N GLU A 66 11.11 22.72 13.88
CA GLU A 66 10.32 22.82 12.65
C GLU A 66 11.16 22.27 11.48
N ASP A 67 10.75 21.11 11.00
CA ASP A 67 11.44 20.40 9.93
C ASP A 67 11.27 21.16 8.61
N LYS A 68 12.20 22.06 8.32
CA LYS A 68 12.18 22.83 7.08
C LYS A 68 12.44 21.88 5.90
N LEU A 69 11.42 21.70 5.08
CA LEU A 69 11.54 20.93 3.84
C LEU A 69 12.66 21.52 2.96
N PRO A 70 13.57 20.69 2.42
CA PRO A 70 14.70 21.18 1.65
C PRO A 70 14.24 21.90 0.37
N GLU A 71 14.71 23.12 0.15
CA GLU A 71 14.33 23.88 -1.03
C GLU A 71 14.86 23.25 -2.33
N LEU A 72 14.01 23.18 -3.36
CA LEU A 72 14.41 22.73 -4.68
C LEU A 72 15.12 23.88 -5.41
N THR A 73 16.45 23.80 -5.47
CA THR A 73 17.28 24.79 -6.17
C THR A 73 16.91 24.92 -7.66
N PRO A 74 17.23 26.04 -8.33
CA PRO A 74 16.93 26.22 -9.75
C PRO A 74 17.48 25.09 -10.64
N ASP A 75 18.68 24.58 -10.35
CA ASP A 75 19.28 23.46 -11.09
C ASP A 75 18.50 22.15 -10.90
N MET A 76 18.02 21.89 -9.68
CA MET A 76 17.13 20.75 -9.40
C MET A 76 15.81 20.89 -10.17
N GLN A 77 15.21 22.09 -10.17
CA GLN A 77 13.98 22.37 -10.90
C GLN A 77 14.16 22.14 -12.40
N MET A 78 15.29 22.58 -12.98
CA MET A 78 15.61 22.34 -14.39
C MET A 78 15.73 20.84 -14.72
N LEU A 79 16.34 20.05 -13.83
CA LEU A 79 16.43 18.60 -13.98
C LEU A 79 15.04 17.95 -13.94
N ILE A 80 14.21 18.34 -12.97
CA ILE A 80 12.83 17.87 -12.80
C ILE A 80 12.01 18.18 -14.05
N ASP A 81 12.06 19.43 -14.52
CA ASP A 81 11.30 19.85 -15.70
C ASP A 81 11.75 19.10 -16.95
N ARG A 82 13.06 18.84 -17.11
CA ARG A 82 13.58 18.03 -18.22
C ARG A 82 13.07 16.58 -18.16
N ALA A 83 12.97 16.00 -16.96
CA ALA A 83 12.46 14.64 -16.77
C ALA A 83 10.95 14.55 -17.01
N LEU A 84 10.18 15.58 -16.65
CA LEU A 84 8.72 15.64 -16.84
C LEU A 84 8.28 16.12 -18.23
N ARG A 85 9.19 16.72 -19.01
CA ARG A 85 8.87 17.16 -20.38
C ARG A 85 8.41 15.98 -21.26
N PRO A 86 7.46 16.21 -22.19
CA PRO A 86 7.11 15.24 -23.20
C PRO A 86 8.34 14.80 -24.00
N GLY A 87 8.49 13.51 -24.21
CA GLY A 87 9.63 12.90 -24.89
C GLY A 87 9.34 11.44 -25.21
N ASN A 88 10.38 10.66 -25.56
CA ASN A 88 10.20 9.23 -25.80
C ASN A 88 9.76 8.52 -24.50
N PRO A 89 8.57 7.88 -24.45
CA PRO A 89 8.09 7.24 -23.22
C PRO A 89 9.00 6.13 -22.70
N ASN A 90 9.73 5.46 -23.59
CA ASN A 90 10.61 4.32 -23.26
C ASN A 90 12.06 4.75 -22.98
N GLU A 91 12.34 6.05 -22.94
CA GLU A 91 13.66 6.55 -22.53
C GLU A 91 13.89 6.23 -21.06
N VAL A 92 14.97 5.49 -20.77
CA VAL A 92 15.41 5.21 -19.40
C VAL A 92 16.03 6.46 -18.81
N LEU A 93 15.42 6.98 -17.75
CA LEU A 93 15.86 8.20 -17.07
C LEU A 93 16.67 7.91 -15.80
N SER A 94 16.40 6.78 -15.15
CA SER A 94 17.17 6.28 -14.01
C SER A 94 17.20 4.76 -14.02
N GLU A 95 18.32 4.17 -13.59
CA GLU A 95 18.50 2.73 -13.48
C GLU A 95 19.31 2.43 -12.23
N ASP A 96 18.74 1.63 -11.33
CA ASP A 96 19.35 1.18 -10.07
C ASP A 96 18.55 0.01 -9.51
N PHE A 97 19.09 -0.76 -8.56
CA PHE A 97 18.39 -1.88 -7.91
C PHE A 97 17.82 -2.96 -8.86
N ARG A 98 18.36 -3.04 -10.10
CA ARG A 98 17.81 -3.85 -11.21
C ARG A 98 16.41 -3.42 -11.67
N LEU A 99 16.03 -2.19 -11.37
CA LEU A 99 14.83 -1.51 -11.84
C LEU A 99 15.25 -0.41 -12.83
N GLN A 100 14.44 -0.23 -13.87
CA GLN A 100 14.62 0.82 -14.87
C GLN A 100 13.42 1.75 -14.81
N ILE A 101 13.66 3.00 -14.48
CA ILE A 101 12.65 4.05 -14.49
C ILE A 101 12.70 4.76 -15.82
N THR A 102 11.64 4.59 -16.59
CA THR A 102 11.48 5.24 -17.89
C THR A 102 10.71 6.56 -17.76
N ARG A 103 10.71 7.35 -18.83
CA ARG A 103 9.96 8.61 -18.88
C ARG A 103 8.47 8.40 -18.62
N ARG A 104 7.87 7.32 -19.11
CA ARG A 104 6.46 7.00 -18.85
C ARG A 104 6.17 6.86 -17.34
N ASP A 105 7.14 6.32 -16.59
CA ASP A 105 7.01 6.06 -15.16
C ASP A 105 7.17 7.37 -14.39
N ILE A 106 8.16 8.20 -14.74
CA ILE A 106 8.34 9.55 -14.16
C ILE A 106 7.13 10.46 -14.40
N VAL A 107 6.45 10.35 -15.54
CA VAL A 107 5.24 11.15 -15.82
C VAL A 107 4.09 10.86 -14.83
N THR A 108 4.11 9.70 -14.15
CA THR A 108 3.13 9.40 -13.07
C THR A 108 3.28 10.31 -11.85
N LEU A 109 4.45 10.94 -11.68
CA LEU A 109 4.68 11.96 -10.64
C LEU A 109 4.16 13.34 -11.03
N SER A 110 3.74 13.55 -12.29
CA SER A 110 3.22 14.84 -12.76
C SER A 110 1.79 15.10 -12.27
N GLY A 111 1.52 16.31 -11.79
CA GLY A 111 0.18 16.75 -11.41
C GLY A 111 -0.46 15.84 -10.36
N LEU A 112 -1.66 15.30 -10.67
CA LEU A 112 -2.43 14.40 -9.80
C LEU A 112 -2.47 12.96 -10.35
N ASN A 113 -1.51 12.60 -11.20
CA ASN A 113 -1.45 11.26 -11.77
C ASN A 113 -1.21 10.21 -10.67
N TRP A 114 -1.76 9.02 -10.88
CA TRP A 114 -1.55 7.87 -10.01
C TRP A 114 -0.13 7.35 -10.20
N LEU A 115 0.61 7.18 -9.10
CA LEU A 115 1.92 6.55 -9.16
C LEU A 115 1.78 5.11 -9.63
N ASN A 116 2.74 4.67 -10.44
CA ASN A 116 2.85 3.25 -10.76
C ASN A 116 3.75 2.52 -9.75
N ASP A 117 3.71 1.20 -9.85
CA ASP A 117 4.49 0.26 -9.08
C ASP A 117 6.00 0.45 -9.24
N GLU A 118 6.50 0.73 -10.45
CA GLU A 118 7.93 0.97 -10.70
C GLU A 118 8.45 2.15 -9.88
N VAL A 119 7.75 3.29 -9.88
CA VAL A 119 8.12 4.48 -9.09
C VAL A 119 8.10 4.17 -7.59
N ILE A 120 7.06 3.50 -7.09
CA ILE A 120 6.95 3.13 -5.67
C ILE A 120 8.10 2.19 -5.27
N ASN A 121 8.31 1.11 -6.02
CA ASN A 121 9.34 0.13 -5.73
C ASN A 121 10.74 0.75 -5.77
N PHE A 122 11.01 1.62 -6.75
CA PHE A 122 12.30 2.32 -6.82
C PHE A 122 12.51 3.25 -5.63
N TYR A 123 11.48 4.01 -5.23
CA TYR A 123 11.55 4.92 -4.09
C TYR A 123 11.80 4.16 -2.77
N MET A 124 11.11 3.03 -2.58
CA MET A 124 11.31 2.17 -1.40
C MET A 124 12.74 1.62 -1.33
N ASN A 125 13.33 1.23 -2.47
CA ASN A 125 14.73 0.82 -2.51
C ASN A 125 15.70 1.97 -2.17
N LEU A 126 15.40 3.21 -2.55
CA LEU A 126 16.18 4.37 -2.10
C LEU A 126 16.15 4.53 -0.58
N LEU A 127 14.99 4.36 0.05
CA LEU A 127 14.84 4.40 1.51
C LEU A 127 15.62 3.26 2.18
N MET A 128 15.52 2.03 1.65
CA MET A 128 16.29 0.87 2.13
C MET A 128 17.80 1.14 2.10
N ARG A 129 18.32 1.66 0.99
CA ARG A 129 19.74 1.99 0.85
C ARG A 129 20.18 3.07 1.85
N SER A 130 19.35 4.05 2.13
CA SER A 130 19.65 5.08 3.14
C SER A 130 19.75 4.48 4.55
N GLY A 131 18.86 3.53 4.87
CA GLY A 131 18.93 2.75 6.11
C GLY A 131 20.18 1.88 6.23
N GLU A 132 20.64 1.28 5.12
CA GLU A 132 21.89 0.50 5.10
C GLU A 132 23.14 1.36 5.36
N LYS A 133 23.12 2.61 4.89
CA LYS A 133 24.18 3.59 5.13
C LYS A 133 24.18 4.16 6.55
N GLY A 134 23.16 3.87 7.35
CA GLY A 134 22.98 4.44 8.69
C GLY A 134 22.53 5.90 8.70
N GLU A 135 22.05 6.42 7.56
CA GLU A 135 21.46 7.77 7.48
C GLU A 135 20.03 7.81 8.06
N ARG A 136 19.38 6.65 8.09
CA ARG A 136 17.98 6.44 8.52
C ARG A 136 17.86 5.10 9.27
N ALA A 137 16.71 4.87 9.90
CA ALA A 137 16.36 3.56 10.42
C ALA A 137 16.42 2.51 9.29
N LYS A 138 16.88 1.31 9.62
CA LYS A 138 16.93 0.21 8.65
C LYS A 138 15.51 -0.11 8.21
N LEU A 139 15.35 -0.30 6.91
CA LEU A 139 14.09 -0.58 6.26
C LEU A 139 14.23 -1.85 5.44
N TYR A 140 13.28 -2.75 5.56
CA TYR A 140 13.04 -3.81 4.60
C TYR A 140 11.67 -3.60 3.98
N ALA A 141 11.65 -3.12 2.74
CA ALA A 141 10.44 -2.88 1.98
C ALA A 141 10.16 -4.05 1.03
N PHE A 142 8.94 -4.56 1.06
CA PHE A 142 8.51 -5.54 0.07
C PHE A 142 8.10 -4.87 -1.24
N ASN A 143 8.22 -5.64 -2.32
CA ASN A 143 7.66 -5.23 -3.59
C ASN A 143 6.12 -5.15 -3.48
N THR A 144 5.55 -4.16 -4.15
CA THR A 144 4.11 -3.88 -4.26
C THR A 144 3.22 -5.06 -4.61
N PHE A 145 3.74 -6.12 -5.25
CA PHE A 145 2.98 -7.32 -5.59
C PHE A 145 2.82 -8.35 -4.46
N LEU A 146 3.47 -8.15 -3.31
CA LEU A 146 3.51 -9.18 -2.26
C LEU A 146 2.13 -9.46 -1.64
N TYR A 147 1.28 -8.44 -1.57
CA TYR A 147 -0.05 -8.55 -0.99
C TYR A 147 -1.08 -8.15 -2.03
N SER A 148 -1.89 -9.12 -2.43
CA SER A 148 -3.09 -8.89 -3.23
C SER A 148 -4.29 -9.52 -2.52
N LYS A 149 -5.50 -9.06 -2.84
CA LYS A 149 -6.74 -9.61 -2.25
C LYS A 149 -6.85 -11.14 -2.37
N ASP A 150 -6.30 -11.68 -3.45
CA ASP A 150 -6.47 -13.09 -3.82
C ASP A 150 -5.31 -13.97 -3.31
N GLU A 151 -4.18 -13.35 -2.97
CA GLU A 151 -3.00 -14.03 -2.42
C GLU A 151 -2.43 -13.21 -1.25
N VAL A 152 -2.77 -13.63 -0.04
CA VAL A 152 -2.09 -13.20 1.18
C VAL A 152 -0.71 -13.84 1.19
N PHE A 153 0.33 -13.06 0.86
CA PHE A 153 1.75 -13.44 0.89
C PHE A 153 2.08 -14.74 0.12
N SER A 154 2.13 -14.68 -1.21
CA SER A 154 2.57 -15.83 -2.01
C SER A 154 4.06 -16.13 -1.83
N SER A 155 4.37 -17.09 -0.96
CA SER A 155 5.56 -17.97 -0.91
C SER A 155 6.99 -17.37 -0.92
N ARG A 156 7.17 -16.05 -0.96
CA ARG A 156 8.50 -15.41 -0.91
C ARG A 156 8.94 -15.16 0.53
N ARG A 157 9.85 -16.03 0.99
CA ARG A 157 10.54 -15.95 2.30
C ARG A 157 11.62 -14.87 2.23
N CYS A 158 11.66 -13.97 3.21
CA CYS A 158 12.61 -12.85 3.23
C CYS A 158 13.29 -12.72 4.59
N ILE A 159 14.62 -12.60 4.59
CA ILE A 159 15.47 -12.43 5.78
C ILE A 159 15.07 -11.14 6.51
N VAL A 160 14.66 -11.22 7.78
CA VAL A 160 14.05 -10.10 8.51
C VAL A 160 15.12 -9.30 9.23
N MET A 161 15.18 -8.00 8.95
CA MET A 161 15.71 -6.99 9.86
C MET A 161 14.96 -5.69 9.52
N TRP A 162 13.97 -5.33 10.36
CA TRP A 162 13.06 -4.17 10.26
C TRP A 162 12.06 -4.22 9.09
N LEU A 163 10.82 -4.65 9.34
CA LEU A 163 9.86 -4.97 8.28
C LEU A 163 8.88 -3.81 8.03
N PHE A 164 8.95 -3.22 6.85
CA PHE A 164 7.95 -2.28 6.33
C PHE A 164 7.23 -2.95 5.16
N ALA A 165 5.97 -3.33 5.35
CA ALA A 165 5.16 -3.90 4.29
C ALA A 165 4.35 -2.78 3.62
N VAL A 166 4.85 -2.26 2.50
CA VAL A 166 3.99 -1.51 1.58
C VAL A 166 2.88 -2.44 1.12
N LEU A 167 1.63 -2.06 1.39
CA LEU A 167 0.48 -2.88 1.07
C LEU A 167 -0.42 -2.16 0.06
N ILE A 168 -0.39 -2.59 -1.19
CA ILE A 168 -1.33 -2.09 -2.19
C ILE A 168 -2.66 -2.83 -1.98
N MET A 169 -3.72 -2.10 -1.60
CA MET A 169 -5.06 -2.68 -1.44
C MET A 169 -6.10 -1.92 -2.25
N CYS A 170 -6.62 -2.55 -3.29
CA CYS A 170 -7.88 -2.10 -3.87
C CYS A 170 -9.03 -2.35 -2.87
N HIS A 171 -10.05 -1.49 -2.79
CA HIS A 171 -11.23 -1.79 -1.96
C HIS A 171 -12.06 -2.92 -2.59
N PRO A 172 -12.65 -3.89 -1.85
CA PRO A 172 -13.50 -4.94 -2.44
C PRO A 172 -14.80 -4.48 -3.12
N ASN A 173 -15.30 -3.26 -2.89
CA ASN A 173 -16.64 -2.83 -3.33
C ASN A 173 -16.70 -1.44 -3.97
N SER A 174 -15.56 -0.85 -4.33
CA SER A 174 -15.51 0.39 -5.11
C SER A 174 -14.52 0.23 -6.25
N ASP A 175 -14.80 0.84 -7.39
CA ASP A 175 -13.91 0.92 -8.57
C ASP A 175 -12.63 1.74 -8.29
N VAL A 176 -12.23 1.88 -7.02
CA VAL A 176 -11.13 2.72 -6.55
C VAL A 176 -10.06 1.83 -5.93
N ALA A 177 -8.95 1.69 -6.66
CA ALA A 177 -7.72 1.16 -6.10
C ALA A 177 -7.13 2.21 -5.14
N PHE A 178 -6.93 1.85 -3.87
CA PHE A 178 -6.21 2.69 -2.93
C PHE A 178 -4.91 2.00 -2.50
N ILE A 179 -4.00 2.76 -1.91
CA ILE A 179 -2.68 2.25 -1.50
C ILE A 179 -2.52 2.64 -0.03
N GLY A 180 -2.24 1.65 0.82
CA GLY A 180 -1.95 1.85 2.24
C GLY A 180 -0.50 1.45 2.57
N ALA A 181 -0.02 1.87 3.74
CA ALA A 181 1.24 1.40 4.28
C ALA A 181 0.97 0.53 5.50
N CYS A 182 1.61 -0.64 5.61
CA CYS A 182 1.58 -1.43 6.84
C CYS A 182 2.99 -1.60 7.39
N VAL A 183 3.23 -1.14 8.60
CA VAL A 183 4.57 -1.02 9.17
C VAL A 183 4.68 -1.90 10.38
N ALA A 184 5.62 -2.85 10.38
CA ALA A 184 5.92 -3.66 11.55
C ALA A 184 7.23 -3.19 12.20
N ASP A 185 7.09 -2.43 13.29
CA ASP A 185 8.21 -2.04 14.13
C ASP A 185 8.64 -3.24 14.98
N MET A 186 9.79 -3.81 14.66
CA MET A 186 10.34 -4.98 15.36
C MET A 186 10.83 -4.67 16.77
N VAL A 187 11.17 -3.41 17.08
CA VAL A 187 11.65 -2.98 18.39
C VAL A 187 10.49 -2.66 19.30
N LYS A 188 9.53 -1.86 18.83
CA LYS A 188 8.30 -1.54 19.58
C LYS A 188 7.33 -2.73 19.62
N LYS A 189 7.48 -3.70 18.72
CA LYS A 189 6.54 -4.82 18.50
C LYS A 189 5.13 -4.31 18.19
N VAL A 190 5.05 -3.32 17.31
CA VAL A 190 3.77 -2.72 16.89
C VAL A 190 3.65 -2.89 15.37
N ILE A 191 2.47 -3.30 14.91
CA ILE A 191 2.11 -3.27 13.49
C ILE A 191 1.10 -2.15 13.30
N THR A 192 1.46 -1.12 12.53
CA THR A 192 0.61 0.04 12.26
C THR A 192 0.19 0.09 10.81
N TYR A 193 -1.10 0.21 10.56
CA TYR A 193 -1.68 0.41 9.23
C TYR A 193 -1.99 1.89 9.02
N TYR A 194 -1.45 2.48 7.96
CA TYR A 194 -1.64 3.86 7.55
C TYR A 194 -2.46 3.91 6.27
N ASP A 195 -3.55 4.67 6.31
CA ASP A 195 -4.44 4.89 5.19
C ASP A 195 -4.68 6.39 5.01
N SER A 196 -4.36 6.91 3.83
CA SER A 196 -4.58 8.32 3.51
C SER A 196 -6.03 8.65 3.19
N MET A 197 -6.93 7.67 3.15
CA MET A 197 -8.39 7.87 3.06
C MET A 197 -9.11 7.54 4.38
N GLY A 198 -8.37 7.22 5.44
CA GLY A 198 -8.90 7.04 6.79
C GLY A 198 -9.63 5.72 6.99
N ALA A 199 -9.48 4.77 6.06
CA ALA A 199 -10.02 3.44 6.23
C ALA A 199 -9.16 2.60 7.19
N GLN A 200 -9.81 1.78 8.01
CA GLN A 200 -9.12 0.80 8.83
C GLN A 200 -8.93 -0.50 8.05
N ASN A 201 -7.85 -1.24 8.36
CA ASN A 201 -7.60 -2.54 7.74
C ASN A 201 -7.03 -3.57 8.70
N ASN A 202 -7.90 -4.07 9.58
CA ASN A 202 -7.56 -5.14 10.53
C ASN A 202 -7.13 -6.42 9.83
N GLN A 203 -7.67 -6.73 8.65
CA GLN A 203 -7.29 -7.91 7.88
C GLN A 203 -5.81 -7.87 7.48
N CYS A 204 -5.33 -6.72 6.99
CA CYS A 204 -3.92 -6.49 6.69
C CYS A 204 -3.05 -6.68 7.94
N LEU A 205 -3.43 -6.04 9.05
CA LEU A 205 -2.69 -6.12 10.30
C LEU A 205 -2.50 -7.57 10.76
N TYR A 206 -3.58 -8.36 10.76
CA TYR A 206 -3.52 -9.78 11.10
C TYR A 206 -2.72 -10.59 10.10
N ALA A 207 -2.81 -10.28 8.80
CA ALA A 207 -2.06 -10.97 7.77
C ALA A 207 -0.54 -10.75 7.92
N VAL A 208 -0.10 -9.53 8.22
CA VAL A 208 1.32 -9.22 8.49
C VAL A 208 1.78 -9.91 9.77
N LEU A 209 0.96 -9.90 10.83
CA LEU A 209 1.29 -10.60 12.08
C LEU A 209 1.46 -12.11 11.85
N GLN A 210 0.57 -12.71 11.06
CA GLN A 210 0.64 -14.12 10.68
C GLN A 210 1.89 -14.40 9.85
N TYR A 211 2.21 -13.54 8.88
CA TYR A 211 3.44 -13.65 8.08
C TYR A 211 4.70 -13.64 8.96
N LEU A 212 4.79 -12.70 9.92
CA LEU A 212 5.92 -12.63 10.84
C LEU A 212 6.06 -13.90 11.68
N GLN A 213 4.94 -14.47 12.15
CA GLN A 213 4.94 -15.72 12.89
C GLN A 213 5.45 -16.88 12.02
N ASP A 214 4.98 -16.99 10.78
CA ASP A 214 5.33 -18.09 9.89
C ASP A 214 6.78 -17.99 9.41
N GLU A 215 7.26 -16.78 9.14
CA GLU A 215 8.66 -16.53 8.78
C GLU A 215 9.61 -16.84 9.96
N SER A 216 9.20 -16.56 11.21
CA SER A 216 9.97 -16.94 12.40
C SER A 216 10.05 -18.45 12.58
N LYS A 217 8.92 -19.16 12.42
CA LYS A 217 8.87 -20.64 12.48
C LYS A 217 9.76 -21.27 11.41
N ALA A 218 9.71 -20.76 10.18
CA ALA A 218 10.49 -21.26 9.06
C ALA A 218 12.01 -21.12 9.28
N LYS A 219 12.44 -20.13 10.06
CA LYS A 219 13.86 -19.86 10.36
C LYS A 219 14.36 -20.47 11.67
N ASN A 220 13.66 -21.45 12.23
CA ASN A 220 14.01 -22.14 13.49
C ASN A 220 14.13 -21.21 14.71
N ASN A 221 13.53 -20.01 14.67
CA ASN A 221 13.45 -19.15 15.83
C ASN A 221 12.09 -19.37 16.52
N THR A 222 12.08 -20.19 17.57
CA THR A 222 10.88 -20.74 18.21
C THR A 222 10.16 -19.77 19.15
N THR A 223 10.63 -18.51 19.28
CA THR A 223 10.14 -17.57 20.29
C THR A 223 9.34 -16.39 19.70
N PHE A 224 8.66 -16.56 18.56
CA PHE A 224 7.69 -15.55 18.13
C PHE A 224 6.43 -15.63 19.00
N LYS A 225 6.30 -14.69 19.94
CA LYS A 225 5.13 -14.58 20.81
C LYS A 225 4.18 -13.54 20.26
N ARG A 226 3.07 -14.00 19.70
CA ARG A 226 2.02 -13.14 19.12
C ARG A 226 1.49 -12.09 20.11
N ASN A 227 1.34 -12.47 21.37
CA ASN A 227 0.74 -11.62 22.42
C ASN A 227 1.62 -10.43 22.82
N GLU A 228 2.89 -10.41 22.40
CA GLU A 228 3.78 -9.26 22.63
C GLU A 228 3.62 -8.19 21.52
N TRP A 229 2.80 -8.45 20.49
CA TRP A 229 2.59 -7.54 19.39
C TRP A 229 1.27 -6.77 19.52
N GLN A 230 1.34 -5.47 19.28
CA GLN A 230 0.17 -4.60 19.19
C GLN A 230 -0.18 -4.34 17.72
N LEU A 231 -1.48 -4.24 17.42
CA LEU A 231 -2.01 -3.94 16.08
C LEU A 231 -2.76 -2.62 16.14
N VAL A 232 -2.38 -1.67 15.30
CA VAL A 232 -2.88 -0.29 15.34
C VAL A 232 -3.28 0.16 13.94
N ASN A 233 -4.44 0.81 13.81
CA ASN A 233 -4.73 1.64 12.64
C ASN A 233 -4.37 3.08 13.02
N ALA A 234 -3.60 3.78 12.18
CA ALA A 234 -3.31 5.18 12.41
C ALA A 234 -4.60 6.00 12.21
N GLU A 235 -4.99 6.79 13.21
CA GLU A 235 -6.21 7.61 13.17
C GLU A 235 -5.89 9.10 12.92
N GLU A 236 -4.74 9.58 13.39
CA GLU A 236 -4.32 10.99 13.29
C GLU A 236 -3.33 11.25 12.15
N ASN A 237 -3.15 10.30 11.22
CA ASN A 237 -2.26 10.52 10.08
C ASN A 237 -2.89 11.49 9.05
N PRO A 238 -2.07 12.30 8.36
CA PRO A 238 -2.53 13.21 7.32
C PRO A 238 -3.37 12.51 6.25
N GLN A 239 -4.51 13.10 5.90
CA GLN A 239 -5.45 12.51 4.94
C GLN A 239 -5.33 13.18 3.57
N GLN A 240 -5.49 12.40 2.49
CA GLN A 240 -5.56 12.92 1.13
C GLN A 240 -6.90 13.59 0.87
N MET A 241 -6.89 14.67 0.08
CA MET A 241 -8.10 15.39 -0.33
C MET A 241 -8.45 15.17 -1.80
N ASN A 242 -7.75 14.26 -2.48
CA ASN A 242 -7.96 13.92 -3.88
C ASN A 242 -7.85 12.42 -4.11
N GLY A 243 -8.12 11.95 -5.33
CA GLY A 243 -8.07 10.52 -5.67
C GLY A 243 -6.73 10.03 -6.21
N GLY A 244 -5.68 10.85 -6.25
CA GLY A 244 -4.43 10.52 -6.96
C GLY A 244 -3.16 10.47 -6.13
N ASP A 245 -3.20 10.99 -4.90
CA ASP A 245 -2.02 11.08 -4.03
C ASP A 245 -1.81 9.89 -3.09
N CYS A 246 -2.68 8.86 -3.08
CA CYS A 246 -2.52 7.71 -2.17
C CYS A 246 -1.12 7.06 -2.20
N GLY A 247 -0.53 6.91 -3.39
CA GLY A 247 0.84 6.42 -3.55
C GLY A 247 1.90 7.39 -3.00
N MET A 248 1.67 8.71 -3.11
CA MET A 248 2.55 9.72 -2.54
C MET A 248 2.49 9.70 -1.00
N PHE A 249 1.30 9.70 -0.41
CA PHE A 249 1.13 9.61 1.04
C PHE A 249 1.79 8.36 1.60
N MET A 250 1.58 7.20 0.99
CA MET A 250 2.24 5.95 1.40
C MET A 250 3.78 6.06 1.37
N CYS A 251 4.35 6.62 0.30
CA CYS A 251 5.80 6.86 0.23
C CYS A 251 6.29 7.86 1.28
N MET A 252 5.53 8.91 1.57
CA MET A 252 5.91 9.91 2.57
C MET A 252 5.76 9.39 4.01
N TYR A 253 4.77 8.54 4.29
CA TYR A 253 4.71 7.83 5.58
C TYR A 253 5.97 7.00 5.79
N ALA A 254 6.38 6.22 4.78
CA ALA A 254 7.62 5.44 4.83
C ALA A 254 8.84 6.33 5.09
N GLU A 255 8.90 7.47 4.40
CA GLU A 255 9.99 8.40 4.49
C GLU A 255 10.13 9.04 5.88
N TYR A 256 9.03 9.48 6.48
CA TYR A 256 9.02 10.05 7.84
C TYR A 256 9.31 9.00 8.92
N ILE A 257 8.67 7.84 8.81
CA ILE A 257 8.85 6.72 9.75
C ILE A 257 10.32 6.25 9.75
N THR A 258 10.95 6.15 8.58
CA THR A 258 12.37 5.74 8.50
C THR A 258 13.33 6.80 9.00
N ARG A 259 12.94 8.09 9.02
CA ARG A 259 13.71 9.13 9.72
C ARG A 259 13.49 9.11 11.24
N GLY A 260 12.51 8.35 11.74
CA GLY A 260 12.11 8.40 13.15
C GLY A 260 11.42 9.71 13.52
N LYS A 261 10.75 10.36 12.56
CA LYS A 261 10.13 11.67 12.72
C LYS A 261 8.61 11.57 12.72
N GLU A 262 7.96 12.47 13.46
CA GLU A 262 6.51 12.59 13.45
C GLU A 262 6.01 13.06 12.09
N ILE A 263 4.86 12.55 11.67
CA ILE A 263 4.29 12.82 10.35
C ILE A 263 3.61 14.19 10.36
N THR A 264 4.36 15.24 10.05
CA THR A 264 3.89 16.64 10.11
C THR A 264 3.39 17.18 8.75
N PHE A 265 3.58 16.44 7.66
CA PHE A 265 3.18 16.93 6.35
C PHE A 265 1.67 16.89 6.13
N THR A 266 1.17 17.79 5.27
CA THR A 266 -0.24 17.82 4.83
C THR A 266 -0.38 17.65 3.31
N GLN A 267 -1.62 17.57 2.84
CA GLN A 267 -1.97 17.56 1.41
C GLN A 267 -1.33 18.72 0.62
N GLU A 268 -1.11 19.88 1.23
CA GLU A 268 -0.53 21.07 0.59
C GLU A 268 0.91 20.84 0.12
N HIS A 269 1.62 19.89 0.75
CA HIS A 269 3.01 19.55 0.43
C HIS A 269 3.13 18.55 -0.74
N MET A 270 2.04 17.88 -1.15
CA MET A 270 2.07 16.85 -2.19
C MET A 270 2.64 17.34 -3.54
N PRO A 271 2.31 18.55 -4.04
CA PRO A 271 2.94 19.07 -5.25
C PRO A 271 4.46 19.21 -5.13
N TYR A 272 4.95 19.63 -3.95
CA TYR A 272 6.37 19.71 -3.66
C TYR A 272 7.00 18.31 -3.59
N PHE A 273 6.40 17.37 -2.84
CA PHE A 273 6.93 16.01 -2.69
C PHE A 273 6.97 15.26 -4.02
N ARG A 274 5.99 15.45 -4.90
CA ARG A 274 6.01 14.88 -6.25
C ARG A 274 7.23 15.35 -7.03
N ARG A 275 7.51 16.64 -7.02
CA ARG A 275 8.70 17.21 -7.69
C ARG A 275 10.00 16.77 -7.01
N ARG A 276 10.04 16.75 -5.67
CA ARG A 276 11.15 16.23 -4.87
C ARG A 276 11.48 14.80 -5.27
N MET A 277 10.48 13.92 -5.31
CA MET A 277 10.62 12.51 -5.65
C MET A 277 11.15 12.31 -7.07
N VAL A 278 10.74 13.13 -8.05
CA VAL A 278 11.36 13.11 -9.40
C VAL A 278 12.86 13.35 -9.30
N TYR A 279 13.28 14.41 -8.60
CA TYR A 279 14.70 14.69 -8.43
C TYR A 279 15.43 13.55 -7.71
N GLU A 280 14.85 13.01 -6.63
CA GLU A 280 15.43 11.93 -5.83
C GLU A 280 15.62 10.65 -6.63
N ILE A 281 14.66 10.31 -7.51
CA ILE A 281 14.74 9.14 -8.39
C ILE A 281 15.80 9.32 -9.47
N ILE A 282 15.85 10.49 -10.12
CA ILE A 282 16.83 10.77 -11.19
C ILE A 282 18.25 10.87 -10.64
N SER A 283 18.43 11.57 -9.51
CA SER A 283 19.73 11.71 -8.85
C SER A 283 20.12 10.48 -8.02
N LYS A 284 19.16 9.56 -7.80
CA LYS A 284 19.30 8.37 -6.95
C LYS A 284 19.69 8.72 -5.50
N LYS A 285 19.36 9.92 -5.05
CA LYS A 285 19.71 10.43 -3.73
C LYS A 285 18.51 11.10 -3.09
N LEU A 286 18.15 10.64 -1.90
CA LEU A 286 17.11 11.27 -1.09
C LEU A 286 17.63 12.61 -0.57
N LEU A 287 16.80 13.65 -0.66
CA LEU A 287 17.09 14.95 -0.08
C LEU A 287 16.89 14.87 1.43
N GLN A 288 17.81 15.45 2.18
CA GLN A 288 17.76 15.48 3.64
C GLN A 288 17.12 16.78 4.08
#